data_AF-A0A962EIS8-F1
#
_entry.id   AF-A0A962EIS8-F1
#
_cell.length_a   1.000
_cell.length_b   1.000
_cell.length_c   1.000
_cell.angle_alpha   90.00
_cell.angle_beta   90.00
_cell.angle_gamma   90.00
#
_symmetry.space_group_name_H-M   'P 1'
#
loop_
_entity.id
_entity.type
_entity.pdbx_description
1 polymer ?
#
loop_
_entity_poly.entity_id
_entity_poly.type
_entity_poly.pdbx_seq_one_letter_code
_entity_poly.pdbx_strand_id
1 'polypeptide(L)' 'QTVLAKACKEAGIDFDNREAHSALYDAQKTAELFCTIVNKWQAMGGWRS' A
#
# COMPACT_ATOMS: atom_id res chain seq x y z
N GLN A 1 -0.39 -11.67 11.06
CA GLN A 1 -0.50 -10.76 9.90
C GLN A 1 -1.00 -9.42 10.41
N THR A 2 -0.34 -8.30 10.09
CA THR A 2 -0.81 -6.95 10.43
C THR A 2 -1.85 -6.47 9.41
N VAL A 3 -2.58 -5.39 9.73
CA VAL A 3 -3.52 -4.76 8.79
C VAL A 3 -2.79 -4.29 7.52
N LEU A 4 -1.60 -3.71 7.67
CA LEU A 4 -0.77 -3.27 6.54
C LEU A 4 -0.35 -4.43 5.65
N ALA A 5 0.10 -5.55 6.25
CA ALA A 5 0.47 -6.75 5.49
C ALA A 5 -0.70 -7.34 4.70
N LYS A 6 -1.92 -7.29 5.25
CA LYS A 6 -3.14 -7.72 4.54
C LYS A 6 -3.46 -6.77 3.39
N ALA A 7 -3.43 -5.46 3.63
CA ALA A 7 -3.73 -4.47 2.60
C ALA A 7 -2.72 -4.51 1.44
N CYS A 8 -1.43 -4.67 1.73
CA CYS A 8 -0.39 -4.83 0.70
C CYS A 8 -0.66 -6.07 -0.17
N LYS A 9 -0.99 -7.21 0.45
CA LYS A 9 -1.32 -8.44 -0.28
C LYS A 9 -2.50 -8.26 -1.24
N GLU A 10 -3.59 -7.62 -0.81
CA GLU A 10 -4.75 -7.36 -1.67
C GLU A 10 -4.45 -6.34 -2.78
N ALA A 11 -3.51 -5.42 -2.55
CA ALA A 11 -3.03 -4.46 -3.53
C ALA A 11 -1.97 -5.04 -4.50
N GLY A 12 -1.54 -6.29 -4.31
CA GLY A 12 -0.45 -6.90 -5.09
C GLY A 12 0.95 -6.37 -4.75
N ILE A 13 1.11 -5.77 -3.57
CA ILE A 13 2.37 -5.22 -3.06
C ILE A 13 3.06 -6.28 -2.20
N ASP A 14 4.31 -6.60 -2.53
CA ASP A 14 5.11 -7.53 -1.73
C ASP A 14 5.39 -6.96 -0.34
N PHE A 15 5.18 -7.80 0.68
CA PHE A 15 5.35 -7.44 2.09
C PHE A 15 6.12 -8.55 2.82
N ASP A 16 7.41 -8.33 3.06
CA ASP A 16 8.20 -9.22 3.92
C ASP A 16 7.91 -8.93 5.40
N ASN A 17 7.33 -9.92 6.10
CA ASN A 17 7.06 -9.83 7.54
C ASN A 17 8.33 -9.80 8.39
N ARG A 18 9.50 -10.15 7.84
CA ARG A 18 10.79 -10.10 8.54
C ARG A 18 11.35 -8.68 8.62
N GLU A 19 11.02 -7.83 7.65
CA GLU A 19 11.42 -6.41 7.62
C GLU A 19 10.34 -5.46 8.17
N ALA A 20 9.12 -5.97 8.38
CA ALA A 20 7.94 -5.29 8.92
C ALA A 20 8.04 -4.81 10.38
N HIS A 21 9.25 -4.68 10.90
CA HIS A 21 9.54 -4.18 12.25
C HIS A 21 10.31 -2.87 12.26
N SER A 22 10.69 -2.33 11.09
CA SER A 22 11.24 -0.97 11.01
C SER A 22 10.14 0.03 10.64
N ALA A 23 10.05 1.13 11.38
CA ALA A 23 9.12 2.22 11.08
C ALA A 23 9.36 2.79 9.66
N LEU A 24 10.59 2.71 9.17
CA LEU A 24 10.94 3.12 7.81
C LEU A 24 10.27 2.21 6.76
N TYR A 25 10.37 0.89 6.94
CA TYR A 25 9.77 -0.07 6.02
C TYR A 25 8.24 0.04 6.02
N ASP A 26 7.63 0.18 7.20
CA ASP A 26 6.19 0.40 7.31
C ASP A 26 5.75 1.71 6.63
N ALA A 27 6.54 2.79 6.77
CA ALA A 27 6.28 4.05 6.08
C ALA A 27 6.40 3.91 4.55
N GLN A 28 7.42 3.21 4.06
CA GLN A 28 7.60 2.94 2.63
C GLN A 28 6.43 2.12 2.06
N LYS A 29 6.04 1.04 2.73
CA LYS A 29 4.92 0.20 2.30
C LYS A 29 3.58 0.92 2.37
N THR A 30 3.40 1.78 3.38
CA THR A 30 2.21 2.63 3.48
C THR A 30 2.15 3.65 2.33
N ALA A 31 3.27 4.28 1.97
CA ALA A 31 3.32 5.21 0.84
C ALA A 31 3.03 4.50 -0.49
N GLU A 32 3.60 3.32 -0.71
CA GLU A 32 3.36 2.47 -1.88
C GLU A 32 1.88 2.09 -2.01
N LEU A 33 1.27 1.66 -0.90
CA LEU A 33 -0.15 1.32 -0.83
C LEU A 33 -1.04 2.55 -1.11
N PHE A 34 -0.72 3.70 -0.52
CA PHE A 34 -1.46 4.94 -0.73
C PHE A 34 -1.45 5.36 -2.21
N CYS A 35 -0.27 5.42 -2.82
CA CYS A 35 -0.11 5.74 -4.24
C CYS A 35 -0.90 4.77 -5.12
N THR A 36 -0.86 3.47 -4.82
CA THR A 36 -1.61 2.45 -5.56
C THR A 36 -3.11 2.70 -5.51
N ILE A 37 -3.66 3.02 -4.33
CA ILE A 37 -5.09 3.30 -4.16
C ILE A 37 -5.49 4.57 -4.93
N VAL A 38 -4.74 5.65 -4.76
CA VAL A 38 -5.04 6.94 -5.41
C VAL A 38 -4.94 6.82 -6.93
N ASN A 39 -3.89 6.20 -7.45
CA ASN A 39 -3.71 6.01 -8.89
C ASN A 39 -4.81 5.13 -9.48
N LYS A 40 -5.21 4.05 -8.77
CA LYS A 40 -6.33 3.20 -9.19
C LYS A 40 -7.65 3.96 -9.20
N TRP A 41 -7.92 4.75 -8.18
CA TRP A 41 -9.12 5.61 -8.12
C TRP A 41 -9.16 6.62 -9.26
N GLN A 42 -8.03 7.28 -9.55
CA GLN A 42 -7.90 8.21 -10.66
C GLN A 42 -8.16 7.51 -12.00
N ALA A 43 -7.56 6.33 -12.23
CA ALA A 43 -7.74 5.57 -13.47
C ALA A 43 -9.19 5.12 -13.71
N MET A 44 -9.96 4.91 -12.65
CA MET A 44 -11.39 4.60 -12.72
C MET A 44 -12.28 5.83 -12.94
N GLY A 45 -11.71 7.02 -13.18
CA GLY A 45 -12.45 8.26 -13.37
C GLY A 45 -12.98 8.88 -12.07
N GLY A 46 -12.47 8.44 -10.92
CA GLY A 46 -12.88 8.93 -9.60
C GLY A 46 -12.32 10.31 -9.25
N TRP A 47 -11.35 10.81 -10.01
CA TRP A 47 -10.84 12.18 -9.92
C TRP A 47 -11.48 13.02 -11.02
N ARG A 48 -12.66 13.57 -10.75
CA ARG A 48 -13.27 14.55 -11.65
C ARG A 48 -12.59 15.90 -11.45
N SER A 49 -12.04 16.46 -12.53
CA SER A 49 -11.70 17.89 -12.66
C SER A 49 -12.95 18.72 -12.85
#